data_AF-A0A2E5JY40-F1
#
_entry.id   AF-A0A2E5JY40-F1
#
_cell.length_a   1.000
_cell.length_b   1.000
_cell.length_c   1.000
_cell.angle_alpha   90.00
_cell.angle_beta   90.00
_cell.angle_gamma   90.00
#
_symmetry.space_group_name_H-M   'P 1'
#
loop_
_entity.id
_entity.type
_entity.pdbx_description
1 polymer ?
#
loop_
_entity_poly.entity_id
_entity_poly.type
_entity_poly.pdbx_seq_one_letter_code
_entity_poly.pdbx_strand_id
1 'polypeptide(L)' 'MIVNNPLIGEIIQARQRVYKLASATPLQELDIQLGFDCFIKREDLPPINAFKWRGAFNRMSLLDK' A
#
# COMPACT_ATOMS: atom_id res chain seq x y z
N MET A 1 6.12 -18.72 13.12
CA MET A 1 7.18 -17.85 13.66
C MET A 1 7.47 -16.66 12.72
N ILE A 2 6.45 -16.02 12.13
CA ILE A 2 6.60 -14.88 11.20
C ILE A 2 6.62 -13.52 11.95
N VAL A 3 6.16 -13.51 13.20
CA VAL A 3 5.95 -12.29 14.01
C VAL A 3 7.21 -11.63 14.57
N ASN A 4 8.39 -12.26 14.49
CA ASN A 4 9.63 -11.71 15.07
C ASN A 4 10.47 -10.87 14.08
N ASN A 5 9.95 -10.57 12.89
CA ASN A 5 10.68 -9.71 11.95
C ASN A 5 10.36 -8.23 12.24
N PRO A 6 11.35 -7.40 12.64
CA PRO A 6 11.12 -5.99 12.91
C PRO A 6 10.52 -5.24 11.71
N LEU A 7 10.84 -5.65 10.47
CA LEU A 7 10.26 -5.06 9.26
C LEU A 7 8.75 -5.28 9.17
N ILE A 8 8.24 -6.42 9.62
CA ILE A 8 6.80 -6.71 9.61
C ILE A 8 6.08 -5.80 10.61
N GLY A 9 6.69 -5.58 11.79
CA GLY A 9 6.19 -4.62 12.77
C GLY A 9 6.07 -3.21 12.18
N GLU A 10 7.11 -2.75 11.48
CA GLU A 10 7.12 -1.44 10.82
C GLU A 10 6.04 -1.33 9.72
N ILE A 11 5.85 -2.38 8.91
CA ILE A 11 4.81 -2.41 7.88
C ILE A 11 3.40 -2.32 8.50
N ILE A 12 3.15 -3.05 9.59
CA ILE A 12 1.85 -3.02 10.28
C ILE A 12 1.56 -1.62 10.84
N GLN A 13 2.54 -0.99 11.47
CA GLN A 13 2.40 0.39 11.97
C GLN A 13 2.19 1.40 10.84
N ALA A 14 2.97 1.29 9.75
CA ALA A 14 2.82 2.16 8.59
C ALA A 14 1.44 2.02 7.94
N ARG A 15 0.91 0.79 7.85
CA ARG A 15 -0.44 0.51 7.34
C ARG A 15 -1.51 1.23 8.17
N GLN A 16 -1.40 1.23 9.50
CA GLN A 16 -2.33 1.94 10.38
C GLN A 16 -2.33 3.44 10.12
N ARG A 17 -1.17 4.06 9.85
CA ARG A 17 -1.08 5.49 9.50
C ARG A 17 -1.69 5.77 8.14
N VAL A 18 -1.24 5.06 7.11
CA VAL A 18 -1.64 5.27 5.71
C VAL A 18 -3.15 5.11 5.49
N TYR A 19 -3.77 4.10 6.11
CA TYR A 19 -5.21 3.84 5.95
C TYR A 19 -6.13 4.74 6.79
N LYS A 20 -5.59 5.61 7.64
CA LYS A 20 -6.37 6.74 8.18
C LYS A 20 -6.71 7.77 7.10
N LEU A 21 -5.84 7.92 6.09
CA LEU A 21 -5.98 8.95 5.05
C LEU A 21 -6.75 8.45 3.83
N ALA A 22 -6.45 7.24 3.34
CA ALA A 22 -7.12 6.68 2.17
C ALA A 22 -7.16 5.16 2.21
N SER A 23 -8.22 4.59 1.64
CA SER A 23 -8.45 3.14 1.58
C SER A 23 -7.41 2.39 0.72
N ALA A 24 -7.44 1.06 0.82
CA ALA A 24 -6.70 0.21 -0.10
C ALA A 24 -7.21 0.41 -1.54
N THR A 25 -6.29 0.50 -2.50
CA THR A 25 -6.64 0.52 -3.93
C THR A 25 -7.19 -0.85 -4.34
N PRO A 26 -8.03 -0.94 -5.39
CA PRO A 26 -8.52 -2.22 -5.90
C PRO A 26 -7.39 -3.15 -6.35
N LEU A 27 -7.54 -4.46 -6.06
CA LEU A 27 -6.86 -5.51 -6.82
C LEU A 27 -7.83 -5.90 -7.93
N GLN A 28 -7.48 -5.59 -9.16
CA GLN A 28 -8.35 -5.76 -10.31
C GLN A 28 -7.82 -6.91 -11.17
N GLU A 29 -8.69 -7.85 -11.53
CA GLU A 29 -8.39 -8.87 -12.51
C GLU A 29 -8.29 -8.26 -13.91
N LEU A 30 -7.28 -8.67 -14.67
CA LEU A 30 -7.12 -8.33 -16.07
C LEU A 30 -7.67 -9.48 -16.90
N ASP A 31 -8.80 -9.22 -17.56
CA ASP A 31 -9.42 -10.14 -18.51
C ASP A 31 -8.64 -10.12 -19.83
N ILE A 32 -7.49 -10.81 -19.82
CA ILE A 32 -6.59 -10.94 -20.96
C ILE A 32 -6.20 -12.41 -21.12
N GLN A 33 -6.17 -12.89 -22.36
CA GLN A 33 -5.88 -14.29 -22.69
C GLN A 33 -4.39 -14.62 -22.54
N LEU A 34 -3.92 -14.65 -21.30
CA LEU A 34 -2.53 -14.99 -20.95
C LEU A 34 -2.33 -16.47 -20.58
N GLY A 35 -3.42 -17.23 -20.45
CA GLY A 35 -3.39 -18.61 -19.96
C GLY A 35 -3.18 -18.72 -18.44
N PHE A 36 -3.31 -17.61 -17.71
CA PHE A 36 -3.28 -17.53 -16.26
C PHE A 36 -4.05 -16.31 -15.75
N ASP A 37 -4.47 -16.35 -14.48
CA ASP A 37 -5.15 -15.24 -13.82
C ASP A 37 -4.15 -14.10 -13.58
N CYS A 38 -4.40 -12.95 -14.19
CA CYS A 38 -3.54 -11.78 -14.05
C CYS A 38 -4.27 -10.70 -13.25
N PHE A 39 -3.62 -10.13 -12.24
CA PHE A 39 -4.21 -9.07 -11.42
C PHE A 39 -3.29 -7.85 -11.37
N ILE A 40 -3.89 -6.66 -11.43
CA ILE A 40 -3.22 -5.38 -11.23
C ILE A 40 -3.67 -4.74 -9.91
N LYS A 41 -2.69 -4.27 -9.12
CA LYS A 41 -2.97 -3.39 -7.99
C LYS A 41 -3.04 -1.95 -8.50
N ARG A 42 -4.22 -1.35 -8.43
CA ARG A 42 -4.52 -0.03 -9.02
C ARG A 42 -3.96 1.17 -8.23
N GLU A 43 -2.64 1.19 -8.00
CA GLU A 43 -1.92 2.30 -7.34
C GLU A 43 -1.82 3.57 -8.20
N ASP A 44 -2.37 3.54 -9.41
CA ASP A 44 -2.61 4.68 -10.30
C ASP A 44 -3.83 5.51 -9.92
N LEU A 45 -4.76 5.00 -9.09
CA LEU A 45 -5.99 5.70 -8.73
C LEU A 45 -5.87 6.80 -7.65
N PRO A 46 -4.94 6.74 -6.67
CA PRO A 46 -4.77 7.81 -5.71
C PRO A 46 -4.37 9.16 -6.38
N PRO A 47 -4.55 10.31 -5.70
CA PRO A 47 -4.41 11.65 -6.31
C PRO A 47 -3.08 12.00 -6.99
N ILE A 48 -2.01 11.24 -6.71
CA ILE A 48 -0.68 11.43 -7.32
C ILE A 48 -0.33 10.34 -8.35
N ASN A 49 -1.30 9.50 -8.74
CA ASN A 49 -1.18 8.41 -9.70
C ASN A 49 -0.04 7.42 -9.41
N ALA A 50 0.35 7.27 -8.15
CA ALA A 50 1.45 6.41 -7.73
C ALA A 50 1.34 6.03 -6.25
N PHE A 51 1.94 4.91 -5.88
CA PHE A 51 1.99 4.43 -4.48
C PHE A 51 2.85 5.29 -3.54
N LYS A 52 3.70 6.19 -4.06
CA LYS A 52 4.74 6.90 -3.30
C LYS A 52 4.19 7.73 -2.14
N TRP A 53 2.95 8.21 -2.23
CA TRP A 53 2.33 9.00 -1.16
C TRP A 53 2.25 8.20 0.15
N ARG A 54 2.13 6.87 0.09
CA ARG A 54 2.03 6.01 1.30
C ARG A 54 3.30 6.11 2.14
N GLY A 55 4.46 6.00 1.49
CA GLY A 55 5.76 6.10 2.14
C GLY A 55 6.04 7.52 2.63
N ALA A 56 5.76 8.52 1.78
CA ALA A 56 5.92 9.93 2.15
C ALA A 56 5.04 10.28 3.36
N PHE A 57 3.75 9.94 3.32
CA PHE A 57 2.82 10.20 4.42
C PHE A 57 3.21 9.47 5.70
N ASN A 58 3.60 8.18 5.61
CA ASN A 58 4.09 7.45 6.78
C ASN A 58 5.28 8.16 7.43
N ARG A 59 6.26 8.62 6.63
CA ARG A 59 7.42 9.34 7.15
C ARG A 59 7.04 10.68 7.78
N MET A 60 6.20 11.47 7.11
CA MET A 60 5.78 12.79 7.59
C MET A 60 4.92 12.69 8.86
N SER A 61 4.14 11.61 9.02
CA SER A 61 3.32 11.37 10.22
C SER A 61 4.12 11.02 11.47
N LEU A 62 5.43 10.80 11.34
CA LEU A 62 6.35 10.47 12.45
C LEU A 62 7.12 11.69 12.96
N LEU A 63 6.97 12.85 12.32
CA LEU A 63 7.64 14.07 12.76
C LEU A 63 6.81 14.72 13.88
N ASP A 64 7.48 15.10 14.96
CA ASP A 64 6.88 15.94 16.00
C ASP A 64 6.70 17.38 15.47
N LYS A 65 5.76 18.12 16.09
CA LYS A 65 5.54 19.54 15.80
C LYS A 65 6.66 20.41 16.38
#